data_AF-A0A5J4WDS8-F1
#
_entry.id   AF-A0A5J4WDS8-F1
#
_cell.length_a   1.000
_cell.length_b   1.000
_cell.length_c   1.000
_cell.angle_alpha   90.00
_cell.angle_beta   90.00
_cell.angle_gamma   90.00
#
_symmetry.space_group_name_H-M   'P 1'
#
loop_
_entity.id
_entity.type
_entity.pdbx_description
1 polymer ?
#
loop_
_entity_poly.entity_id
_entity_poly.type
_entity_poly.pdbx_seq_one_letter_code
_entity_poly.pdbx_strand_id
1 'polypeptide(L)' 'MSISSQYFEAIAGGVKADTNYISVMKGDDVQLIKKDKEWFTVEKDGDIGRIPNGILAINPTEERNKIIIKRRKQMIKSK' A
#
# COMPACT_ATOMS: atom_id res chain seq x y z
N MET A 1 17.07 7.71 5.66
CA MET A 1 16.59 6.32 5.79
C MET A 1 15.33 6.19 4.95
N SER A 2 15.32 5.37 3.90
CA SER A 2 14.16 5.22 3.02
C SER A 2 13.19 4.23 3.65
N ILE A 3 12.24 4.71 4.43
CA ILE A 3 11.06 3.92 4.80
C ILE A 3 10.31 3.70 3.49
N SER A 4 10.31 2.46 2.99
CA SER A 4 9.54 2.09 1.81
C SER A 4 8.06 2.03 2.19
N SER A 5 7.43 3.19 2.32
CA SER A 5 5.98 3.29 2.44
C SER A 5 5.35 2.72 1.17
N GLN A 6 4.82 1.50 1.26
CA GLN A 6 4.05 0.92 0.16
C GLN A 6 2.62 1.44 0.29
N TYR A 7 2.15 2.12 -0.75
CA TYR A 7 0.78 2.56 -0.89
C TYR A 7 -0.04 1.46 -1.57
N PHE A 8 -1.26 1.26 -1.10
CA PHE A 8 -2.20 0.26 -1.58
C PHE A 8 -3.50 0.96 -1.94
N GLU A 9 -4.12 0.49 -3.01
CA GLU A 9 -5.45 0.97 -3.39
C GLU A 9 -6.47 -0.03 -2.84
N ALA A 10 -7.43 0.47 -2.08
CA ALA A 10 -8.57 -0.33 -1.67
C ALA A 10 -9.39 -0.70 -2.91
N ILE A 11 -9.64 -1.99 -3.14
CA ILE A 11 -10.47 -2.46 -4.26
C ILE A 11 -11.91 -2.72 -3.88
N ALA A 12 -12.17 -2.79 -2.58
CA ALA A 12 -13.49 -3.01 -2.02
C ALA A 12 -13.65 -2.22 -0.72
N GLY A 13 -14.89 -1.84 -0.44
CA GLY A 13 -15.23 -1.13 0.78
C GLY A 13 -15.19 -2.05 1.99
N GLY A 14 -14.48 -1.63 3.05
CA GLY A 14 -14.50 -2.30 4.36
C GLY A 14 -15.48 -1.61 5.30
N VAL A 15 -16.51 -2.31 5.77
CA VAL A 15 -17.45 -1.76 6.76
C VAL A 15 -16.79 -1.76 8.13
N LYS A 16 -16.92 -0.64 8.86
CA LYS A 16 -16.47 -0.50 10.26
C LYS A 16 -17.23 -1.52 11.12
N ALA A 17 -16.63 -2.67 11.38
CA ALA A 17 -17.17 -3.65 12.31
C ALA A 17 -16.76 -3.34 13.77
N ASP A 18 -15.56 -2.75 13.98
CA ASP A 18 -15.05 -2.34 15.29
C ASP A 18 -14.28 -1.01 15.23
N THR A 19 -14.07 -0.38 16.39
CA THR A 19 -13.31 0.88 16.57
C THR A 19 -11.89 0.84 16.00
N ASN A 20 -11.31 -0.36 15.84
CA ASN A 20 -9.97 -0.57 15.28
C ASN A 20 -9.96 -0.72 13.75
N TYR A 21 -11.11 -0.75 13.09
CA TYR A 21 -11.21 -0.83 11.63
C TYR A 21 -11.40 0.57 11.05
N ILE A 22 -10.70 0.83 9.95
CA ILE A 22 -10.92 2.02 9.14
C ILE A 22 -11.81 1.67 7.96
N SER A 23 -12.78 2.54 7.69
CA SER A 23 -13.61 2.42 6.49
C SER A 23 -12.83 2.96 5.31
N VAL A 24 -12.43 2.06 4.42
CA VAL A 24 -11.87 2.39 3.11
C VAL A 24 -12.96 2.22 2.06
N MET A 25 -12.95 3.04 1.02
CA MET A 25 -13.77 2.85 -0.17
C MET A 25 -12.90 2.36 -1.33
N LYS A 26 -13.53 1.76 -2.34
CA LYS A 26 -12.82 1.39 -3.56
C LYS A 26 -12.21 2.64 -4.19
N GLY A 27 -10.91 2.60 -4.49
CA GLY A 27 -10.14 3.72 -5.03
C GLY A 27 -9.49 4.60 -3.97
N ASP A 28 -9.62 4.30 -2.68
CA ASP A 28 -8.84 4.98 -1.65
C ASP A 28 -7.38 4.51 -1.66
N ASP A 29 -6.46 5.48 -1.69
CA ASP A 29 -5.06 5.27 -1.42
C ASP A 29 -4.82 5.20 0.10
N VAL A 30 -4.31 4.07 0.56
CA VAL A 30 -3.96 3.84 1.95
C VAL A 30 -2.51 3.40 2.08
N GLN A 31 -1.84 3.85 3.13
CA GLN A 31 -0.44 3.49 3.38
C GLN A 31 -0.40 2.23 4.24
N LEU A 32 0.27 1.18 3.78
CA LEU A 32 0.44 -0.02 4.59
C LEU A 32 1.51 0.20 5.65
N ILE A 33 1.10 0.13 6.91
CA ILE A 33 2.01 0.15 8.07
C ILE A 33 2.48 -1.27 8.36
N LYS A 34 1.56 -2.23 8.43
CA LYS A 34 1.87 -3.60 8.85
C LYS A 34 1.09 -4.64 8.06
N LYS A 35 1.82 -5.69 7.67
CA LYS A 35 1.27 -6.85 6.96
C LYS A 35 1.15 -8.06 7.89
N ASP A 36 -0.05 -8.43 8.32
CA ASP A 36 -0.32 -9.70 9.01
C ASP A 36 -1.03 -10.71 8.07
N LYS A 37 -1.22 -11.97 8.50
CA LYS A 37 -1.82 -13.01 7.65
C LYS A 37 -3.33 -12.82 7.45
N GLU A 38 -4.03 -12.40 8.51
CA GLU A 38 -5.49 -12.24 8.53
C GLU A 38 -5.93 -10.80 8.25
N TRP A 39 -5.17 -9.81 8.73
CA TRP A 39 -5.45 -8.38 8.57
C TRP A 39 -4.20 -7.60 8.16
N PHE A 40 -4.43 -6.43 7.58
CA PHE A 40 -3.43 -5.44 7.27
C PHE A 40 -3.72 -4.19 8.09
N THR A 41 -2.68 -3.61 8.69
CA THR A 41 -2.78 -2.30 9.35
C THR A 41 -2.38 -1.24 8.35
N VAL A 42 -3.31 -0.37 8.02
CA VAL A 42 -3.10 0.76 7.12
C VAL A 42 -3.34 2.08 7.83
N GLU A 43 -2.72 3.13 7.29
CA GLU A 43 -2.99 4.51 7.63
C GLU A 43 -3.69 5.20 6.46
N LYS A 44 -4.68 6.01 6.78
CA LYS A 44 -5.36 6.88 5.83
C LYS A 44 -5.67 8.20 6.53
N ASP A 45 -5.24 9.32 5.95
CA ASP A 45 -5.51 10.67 6.49
C ASP A 45 -5.09 10.86 7.97
N GLY A 46 -4.08 10.11 8.43
CA GLY A 46 -3.62 10.12 9.84
C GLY A 46 -4.42 9.20 10.77
N ASP A 47 -5.49 8.57 10.30
CA ASP A 47 -6.20 7.52 11.01
C ASP A 47 -5.58 6.16 10.70
N ILE A 48 -5.25 5.41 11.75
CA ILE A 48 -4.70 4.06 11.65
C ILE A 48 -5.82 3.06 11.90
N GLY A 49 -6.01 2.12 10.97
CA GLY A 49 -7.00 1.07 11.11
C GLY A 49 -6.57 -0.24 10.50
N ARG A 50 -7.25 -1.31 10.93
CA ARG A 50 -7.10 -2.64 10.36
C ARG A 50 -8.08 -2.83 9.23
N ILE A 51 -7.67 -3.62 8.24
CA ILE A 51 -8.52 -4.07 7.14
C ILE A 51 -8.20 -5.53 6.79
N PRO A 52 -9.19 -6.32 6.39
CA PRO A 52 -8.97 -7.72 6.02
C PRO A 52 -8.13 -7.84 4.74
N ASN A 53 -7.32 -8.90 4.66
CA ASN A 53 -6.41 -9.15 3.53
C ASN A 53 -7.13 -9.23 2.15
N GLY A 54 -8.44 -9.54 2.14
CA GLY A 54 -9.21 -9.71 0.90
C GLY A 54 -9.68 -8.43 0.20
N ILE A 55 -9.53 -7.23 0.79
CA ILE A 55 -10.11 -5.99 0.25
C ILE A 55 -9.08 -4.97 -0.28
N LEU A 56 -7.79 -5.26 -0.14
CA LEU A 56 -6.70 -4.45 -0.67
C LEU A 56 -6.16 -5.04 -1.97
N ALA A 57 -6.05 -4.22 -3.02
CA ALA A 57 -5.12 -4.54 -4.09
C ALA A 57 -3.78 -3.89 -3.80
N ILE A 58 -2.75 -4.72 -3.86
CA ILE A 58 -1.39 -4.23 -3.98
C ILE A 58 -1.30 -3.55 -5.34
N ASN A 59 -1.06 -2.25 -5.36
CA ASN A 59 -0.52 -1.57 -6.53
C ASN A 59 1.00 -1.62 -6.39
N PRO A 60 1.71 -2.62 -6.97
CA PRO A 60 3.17 -2.75 -6.86
C PRO A 60 3.94 -1.65 -7.63
N THR A 61 3.31 -0.50 -7.85
CA THR A 61 3.76 0.59 -8.72
C THR A 61 5.12 1.11 -8.27
N GLU A 62 5.40 1.15 -6.98
CA GLU A 62 6.68 1.63 -6.43
C GLU A 62 7.87 0.67 -6.67
N GLU A 63 7.71 -0.63 -6.47
CA GLU A 63 8.81 -1.59 -6.68
C GLU A 63 9.08 -1.84 -8.17
N ARG A 64 8.03 -1.93 -8.99
CA ARG A 64 8.19 -1.99 -10.45
C ARG A 64 8.87 -0.73 -10.99
N ASN A 65 8.48 0.46 -10.53
CA ASN A 65 9.08 1.71 -11.01
C ASN A 65 10.55 1.83 -10.58
N LYS A 66 10.92 1.42 -9.36
CA LYS A 66 12.33 1.39 -8.92
C LYS A 66 13.18 0.46 -9.80
N ILE A 67 12.67 -0.71 -10.19
CA ILE A 67 13.38 -1.64 -11.09
C ILE A 67 13.57 -1.03 -12.49
N ILE A 68 12.52 -0.39 -13.04
CA ILE A 68 12.56 0.23 -14.37
C ILE A 68 13.54 1.41 -14.39
N ILE A 69 13.50 2.28 -13.37
CA ILE A 69 14.40 3.44 -13.24
C ILE A 69 15.84 2.99 -13.03
N LYS A 70 16.08 1.96 -12.21
CA LYS A 70 17.42 1.40 -11.97
C LYS A 70 18.05 0.83 -13.24
N ARG A 71 17.27 0.08 -14.05
CA ARG A 71 17.74 -0.44 -15.33
C ARG A 71 18.10 0.68 -16.32
N ARG A 72 17.26 1.72 -16.44
CA ARG A 72 17.57 2.89 -17.29
C ARG A 72 18.85 3.61 -16.87
N LYS A 73 19.07 3.86 -15.57
CA LYS A 73 20.31 4.49 -15.08
C LYS A 73 21.57 3.67 -15.37
N GLN A 74 21.51 2.34 -15.29
CA GLN A 74 22.66 1.49 -15.64
C GLN A 74 23.03 1.56 -17.12
N MET A 75 22.04 1.66 -18.02
CA MET A 75 22.30 1.73 -19.46
C MET A 75 22.92 3.06 -19.91
N ILE A 76 22.64 4.16 -19.20
CA ILE A 76 23.20 5.48 -19.53
C ILE A 76 24.66 5.61 -19.04
N LYS A 77 25.03 4.86 -18.00
CA LYS A 77 26.37 4.92 -17.38
C LYS A 77 27.43 4.08 -18.11
N SER A 78 27.01 3.29 -19.09
CA SER A 78 27.86 2.32 -19.81
C SER A 78 28.14 2.75 -21.26
N LYS A 79 28.03 4.05 -21.56
CA LYS A 79 28.26 4.63 -22.89
C LYS A 79 29.35 5.70 -22.85
#